data_AF-A0A2V7GKT0-F1
#
_entry.id   AF-A0A2V7GKT0-F1
#
_cell.length_a   1.000
_cell.length_b   1.000
_cell.length_c   1.000
_cell.angle_alpha   90.00
_cell.angle_beta   90.00
_cell.angle_gamma   90.00
#
_symmetry.space_group_name_H-M   'P 1'
#
loop_
_entity.id
_entity.type
_entity.pdbx_description
1 polymer ?
#
loop_
_entity_poly.entity_id
_entity_poly.type
_entity_poly.pdbx_seq_one_letter_code
_entity_poly.pdbx_strand_id
1 'polypeptide(L)'
;MGATALLGVEWDGNSRAARQFDRMRLARALVLALVASMLIGSLAGVPRAARNRFAGPDVSVIVRAESAKLAAVEGLVGRLGGSVGRRLAIIEGFTARVPAASVGRLAGADGVRAVTADARGHMLSVDPTL
;
A
#
# COMPACT_ATOMS: atom_id res chain seq x y z
N MET A 1 -86.85 -23.59 29.43
CA MET A 1 -85.58 -24.06 30.00
C MET A 1 -84.49 -23.80 28.98
N GLY A 2 -83.42 -23.08 29.35
CA GLY A 2 -82.15 -23.03 28.60
C GLY A 2 -82.04 -21.90 27.57
N ALA A 3 -81.39 -20.80 27.97
CA ALA A 3 -80.88 -19.74 27.10
C ALA A 3 -79.45 -20.07 26.67
N THR A 4 -79.00 -19.74 25.44
CA THR A 4 -77.59 -19.41 25.12
C THR A 4 -77.41 -18.94 23.67
N ALA A 5 -76.88 -17.71 23.47
CA ALA A 5 -75.70 -17.32 22.68
C ALA A 5 -75.21 -18.24 21.52
N LEU A 6 -74.59 -17.83 20.40
CA LEU A 6 -73.89 -16.62 19.93
C LEU A 6 -73.39 -16.92 18.48
N LEU A 7 -73.15 -15.87 17.68
CA LEU A 7 -72.13 -15.77 16.61
C LEU A 7 -72.03 -16.88 15.53
N GLY A 8 -72.49 -16.52 14.32
CA GLY A 8 -72.02 -17.14 13.10
C GLY A 8 -70.52 -16.89 12.90
N VAL A 9 -69.76 -17.98 12.95
CA VAL A 9 -68.58 -18.32 12.15
C VAL A 9 -67.79 -17.13 11.58
N GLU A 10 -66.90 -16.56 12.39
CA GLU A 10 -65.72 -15.83 11.88
C GLU A 10 -64.46 -16.61 12.23
N TRP A 11 -63.96 -17.31 11.23
CA TRP A 11 -62.69 -18.03 11.28
C TRP A 11 -61.55 -17.01 11.13
N ASP A 12 -61.17 -16.33 12.21
CA ASP A 12 -59.88 -15.63 12.26
C ASP A 12 -58.78 -16.64 12.62
N GLY A 13 -57.94 -16.97 11.64
CA GLY A 13 -56.89 -17.96 11.85
C GLY A 13 -55.90 -18.18 10.72
N ASN A 14 -55.71 -17.25 9.78
CA ASN A 14 -54.73 -17.47 8.69
C ASN A 14 -53.77 -16.31 8.37
N SER A 15 -53.73 -15.24 9.17
CA SER A 15 -52.84 -14.08 8.93
C SER A 15 -51.39 -14.27 9.43
N ARG A 16 -51.01 -15.49 9.85
CA ARG A 16 -49.63 -15.83 10.29
C ARG A 16 -48.83 -16.67 9.29
N ALA A 17 -49.48 -17.43 8.40
CA ALA A 17 -48.80 -18.32 7.46
C ALA A 17 -48.20 -17.58 6.24
N ALA A 18 -48.83 -16.50 5.77
CA ALA A 18 -48.35 -15.74 4.60
C ALA A 18 -47.02 -14.99 4.85
N ARG A 19 -46.79 -14.50 6.08
CA ARG A 19 -45.57 -13.76 6.44
C ARG A 19 -44.32 -14.63 6.59
N GLN A 20 -44.48 -15.95 6.69
CA GLN A 20 -43.38 -16.87 6.92
C GLN A 20 -42.64 -17.25 5.62
N PHE A 21 -43.35 -17.29 4.49
CA PHE A 21 -42.76 -17.61 3.19
C PHE A 21 -41.89 -16.48 2.61
N ASP A 22 -42.25 -15.21 2.87
CA ASP A 22 -41.47 -14.05 2.42
C ASP A 22 -40.13 -13.93 3.15
N ARG A 23 -40.09 -14.26 4.44
CA ARG A 23 -38.86 -14.24 5.25
C ARG A 23 -37.82 -15.26 4.78
N MET A 24 -38.26 -16.43 4.32
CA MET A 24 -37.35 -17.48 3.81
C MET A 24 -36.79 -17.15 2.43
N ARG A 25 -37.56 -16.46 1.57
CA ARG A 25 -37.09 -15.98 0.25
C ARG A 25 -36.09 -14.83 0.39
N LEU A 26 -36.33 -13.90 1.32
CA LEU A 26 -35.40 -12.82 1.64
C LEU A 26 -34.10 -13.32 2.29
N ALA A 27 -34.18 -14.30 3.20
CA ALA A 27 -32.99 -14.90 3.80
C ALA A 27 -32.10 -15.64 2.78
N ARG A 28 -32.70 -16.35 1.81
CA ARG A 28 -31.94 -17.01 0.72
C ARG A 28 -31.30 -16.02 -0.25
N ALA A 29 -31.98 -14.91 -0.56
CA ALA A 29 -31.42 -13.84 -1.40
C ALA A 29 -30.22 -13.15 -0.73
N LEU A 30 -30.26 -12.96 0.60
CA LEU A 30 -29.15 -12.39 1.37
C LEU A 30 -27.93 -13.33 1.42
N VAL A 31 -28.14 -14.64 1.54
CA VAL A 31 -27.04 -15.63 1.51
C VAL A 31 -26.37 -15.69 0.14
N LEU A 32 -27.14 -15.66 -0.96
CA LEU A 32 -26.59 -15.63 -2.32
C LEU A 32 -25.83 -14.34 -2.63
N ALA A 33 -26.32 -13.19 -2.14
CA ALA A 33 -25.62 -11.92 -2.27
C ALA A 33 -24.28 -11.90 -1.49
N LEU A 34 -24.21 -12.57 -0.34
CA LEU A 34 -22.99 -12.68 0.46
C LEU A 34 -21.93 -13.60 -0.18
N VAL A 35 -22.36 -14.67 -0.88
CA VAL A 35 -21.45 -15.56 -1.61
C VAL A 35 -20.94 -14.91 -2.91
N ALA A 36 -21.77 -14.13 -3.59
CA ALA A 36 -21.38 -13.41 -4.81
C ALA A 36 -20.37 -12.28 -4.55
N SER A 37 -20.45 -11.59 -3.40
CA SER A 37 -19.46 -10.55 -3.05
C SER A 37 -18.06 -11.14 -2.76
N MET A 38 -17.99 -12.42 -2.39
CA MET A 38 -16.73 -13.11 -2.08
C MET A 38 -15.95 -13.52 -3.34
N LEU A 39 -16.60 -13.59 -4.52
CA LEU A 39 -15.96 -13.93 -5.79
C LEU A 39 -15.37 -12.72 -6.54
N ILE A 40 -15.77 -11.49 -6.21
CA ILE A 40 -15.29 -10.26 -6.87
C ILE A 40 -14.01 -9.71 -6.22
N GLY A 41 -13.67 -10.14 -5.00
CA GLY A 41 -12.47 -9.70 -4.27
C GLY A 41 -11.12 -10.21 -4.80
N SER A 42 -11.11 -11.10 -5.80
CA SER A 42 -9.87 -11.78 -6.23
C SER A 42 -9.01 -11.04 -7.27
N LEU A 43 -9.39 -9.83 -7.71
CA LEU A 43 -8.57 -9.01 -8.64
C LEU A 43 -7.94 -7.75 -8.02
N ALA A 44 -8.31 -7.37 -6.79
CA ALA A 44 -7.79 -6.16 -6.15
C ALA A 44 -6.70 -6.49 -5.14
N GLY A 45 -5.46 -6.58 -5.63
CA GLY A 45 -4.25 -6.35 -4.83
C GLY A 45 -3.89 -7.45 -3.84
N VAL A 46 -3.15 -8.45 -4.31
CA VAL A 46 -2.26 -9.21 -3.41
C VAL A 46 -1.40 -8.18 -2.67
N PRO A 47 -1.45 -8.06 -1.33
CA PRO A 47 -0.46 -7.28 -0.62
C PRO A 47 0.86 -7.95 -0.98
N ARG A 48 1.70 -7.27 -1.78
CA ARG A 48 3.09 -7.67 -1.95
C ARG A 48 3.64 -7.59 -0.54
N ALA A 49 3.71 -8.74 0.13
CA ALA A 49 4.51 -8.89 1.34
C ALA A 49 5.81 -8.19 1.03
N ALA A 50 6.12 -7.13 1.78
CA ALA A 50 7.39 -6.45 1.68
C ALA A 50 8.41 -7.58 1.78
N ARG A 51 9.05 -7.90 0.64
CA ARG A 51 10.14 -8.87 0.65
C ARG A 51 11.18 -8.16 1.49
N ASN A 52 11.20 -8.50 2.78
CA ASN A 52 12.31 -8.26 3.67
C ASN A 52 13.42 -9.18 3.16
N ARG A 53 13.89 -8.90 1.93
CA ARG A 53 15.24 -9.27 1.53
C ARG A 53 16.07 -8.69 2.66
N PHE A 54 16.88 -9.52 3.29
CA PHE A 54 17.96 -9.08 4.16
C PHE A 54 18.88 -8.19 3.31
N ALA A 55 18.44 -6.96 3.05
CA ALA A 55 19.25 -5.84 2.71
C ALA A 55 20.13 -5.66 3.94
N GLY A 56 21.44 -5.85 3.77
CA GLY A 56 22.39 -5.45 4.81
C GLY A 56 22.16 -3.98 5.22
N PRO A 57 22.88 -3.48 6.24
CA PRO A 57 22.64 -2.15 6.78
C PRO A 57 22.57 -1.09 5.68
N ASP A 58 21.56 -0.23 5.79
CA ASP A 58 21.43 0.92 4.90
C ASP A 58 22.61 1.87 5.10
N VAL A 59 23.11 2.42 4.00
CA VAL A 59 24.13 3.45 3.99
C VAL A 59 23.58 4.72 3.37
N SER A 60 23.95 5.86 3.94
CA SER A 60 23.62 7.17 3.41
C SER A 60 24.59 7.52 2.28
N VAL A 61 24.03 7.87 1.13
CA VAL A 61 24.78 8.24 -0.07
C VAL A 61 24.24 9.52 -0.68
N ILE A 62 25.11 10.25 -1.35
CA ILE A 62 24.77 11.34 -2.25
C ILE A 62 24.90 10.79 -3.67
N VAL A 63 23.81 10.85 -4.42
CA VAL A 63 23.75 10.38 -5.80
C VAL A 63 23.74 11.60 -6.71
N ARG A 64 24.62 11.61 -7.70
CA ARG A 64 24.61 12.58 -8.79
C ARG A 64 24.17 11.87 -10.06
N ALA A 65 23.21 12.45 -10.77
CA ALA A 65 22.69 11.90 -12.01
C ALA A 65 22.73 12.92 -13.14
N GLU A 66 22.48 12.46 -14.36
CA GLU A 66 22.15 13.34 -15.47
C GLU A 66 20.77 13.96 -15.22
N SER A 67 20.63 15.27 -15.48
CA SER A 67 19.38 16.01 -15.26
C SER A 67 18.17 15.37 -15.92
N ALA A 68 18.33 14.88 -17.15
CA ALA A 68 17.26 14.21 -17.91
C ALA A 68 16.84 12.86 -17.31
N LYS A 69 17.70 12.22 -16.50
CA LYS A 69 17.49 10.87 -15.94
C LYS A 69 17.27 10.88 -14.43
N LEU A 70 17.30 12.04 -13.78
CA LEU A 70 17.24 12.17 -12.32
C LEU A 70 16.03 11.44 -11.71
N ALA A 71 14.83 11.64 -12.25
CA ALA A 71 13.62 10.96 -11.78
C ALA A 71 13.66 9.43 -11.98
N ALA A 72 14.30 8.96 -13.06
CA ALA A 72 14.46 7.53 -13.31
C ALA A 72 15.42 6.87 -12.31
N VAL A 73 16.49 7.59 -11.95
CA VAL A 73 17.47 7.18 -10.93
C VAL A 73 16.84 7.18 -9.53
N GLU A 74 16.01 8.17 -9.19
CA GLU A 74 15.22 8.18 -7.95
C GLU A 74 14.31 6.93 -7.86
N GLY A 75 13.62 6.59 -8.95
CA GLY A 75 12.82 5.37 -9.02
C GLY A 75 13.65 4.09 -8.91
N LEU A 76 14.88 4.08 -9.42
CA LEU A 76 15.80 2.95 -9.29
C LEU A 76 16.18 2.71 -7.82
N VAL A 77 16.43 3.76 -7.05
CA VAL A 77 16.70 3.66 -5.61
C VAL A 77 15.58 2.93 -4.88
N GLY A 78 14.32 3.28 -5.17
CA GLY A 78 13.16 2.55 -4.62
C GLY A 78 13.13 1.08 -5.02
N ARG A 79 13.42 0.76 -6.29
CA ARG A 79 13.48 -0.65 -6.77
C ARG A 79 14.62 -1.46 -6.13
N LEU A 80 15.71 -0.80 -5.76
CA LEU A 80 16.86 -1.40 -5.07
C LEU A 80 16.64 -1.57 -3.57
N GLY A 81 15.47 -1.17 -3.05
CA GLY A 81 15.11 -1.26 -1.63
C GLY A 81 15.59 -0.08 -0.80
N GLY A 82 16.02 1.01 -1.44
CA GLY A 82 16.40 2.24 -0.77
C GLY A 82 15.26 3.27 -0.70
N SER A 83 15.57 4.40 -0.08
CA SER A 83 14.70 5.58 0.01
C SER A 83 15.43 6.83 -0.47
N VAL A 84 14.72 7.66 -1.20
CA VAL A 84 15.22 8.97 -1.67
C VAL A 84 14.97 10.00 -0.57
N GLY A 85 15.97 10.85 -0.34
CA GLY A 85 15.97 11.95 0.61
C GLY A 85 15.88 13.31 -0.09
N ARG A 86 16.74 14.24 0.33
CA ARG A 86 16.71 15.63 -0.15
C ARG A 86 17.28 15.73 -1.55
N ARG A 87 16.58 16.44 -2.44
CA ARG A 87 17.09 16.82 -3.75
C ARG A 87 18.08 17.99 -3.66
N LEU A 88 19.18 17.88 -4.41
CA LEU A 88 20.31 18.80 -4.46
C LEU A 88 20.42 19.37 -5.88
N ALA A 89 19.58 20.37 -6.19
CA ALA A 89 19.41 20.88 -7.55
C ALA A 89 20.70 21.41 -8.18
N ILE A 90 21.55 22.12 -7.41
CA ILE A 90 22.79 22.74 -7.92
C ILE A 90 23.75 21.70 -8.53
N ILE A 91 23.78 20.49 -7.97
CA ILE A 91 24.68 19.44 -8.42
C ILE A 91 23.95 18.33 -9.19
N GLU A 92 22.67 18.52 -9.54
CA GLU A 92 21.86 17.50 -10.22
C GLU A 92 21.87 16.16 -9.48
N GLY A 93 21.65 16.23 -8.16
CA GLY A 93 21.74 15.07 -7.28
C GLY A 93 20.66 15.02 -6.22
N PHE A 94 20.75 14.01 -5.37
CA PHE A 94 19.89 13.82 -4.20
C PHE A 94 20.59 12.95 -3.14
N THR A 95 20.18 13.08 -1.89
CA THR A 95 20.58 12.14 -0.83
C THR A 95 19.70 10.90 -0.86
N ALA A 96 20.23 9.75 -0.52
CA ALA A 96 19.47 8.50 -0.44
C ALA A 96 20.01 7.59 0.65
N ARG A 97 19.13 6.75 1.21
CA ARG A 97 19.54 5.57 1.99
C ARG A 97 19.35 4.35 1.12
N VAL A 98 20.39 3.58 0.92
CA VAL A 98 20.36 2.36 0.11
C VAL A 98 20.99 1.21 0.86
N PRO A 99 20.53 -0.03 0.65
CA PRO A 99 21.23 -1.20 1.16
C PRO A 99 22.69 -1.20 0.69
N ALA A 100 23.65 -1.48 1.57
CA ALA A 100 25.07 -1.49 1.22
C ALA A 100 25.38 -2.36 -0.01
N ALA A 101 24.73 -3.52 -0.11
CA ALA A 101 24.87 -4.45 -1.24
C ALA A 101 24.31 -3.91 -2.58
N SER A 102 23.52 -2.83 -2.55
CA SER A 102 22.93 -2.20 -3.74
C SER A 102 23.74 -1.02 -4.27
N VAL A 103 24.76 -0.53 -3.54
CA VAL A 103 25.56 0.65 -3.92
C VAL A 103 26.25 0.44 -5.26
N GLY A 104 26.92 -0.69 -5.47
CA GLY A 104 27.61 -0.96 -6.74
C GLY A 104 26.67 -1.01 -7.95
N ARG A 105 25.47 -1.58 -7.77
CA ARG A 105 24.43 -1.59 -8.82
C ARG A 105 23.87 -0.22 -9.11
N LEU A 106 23.72 0.64 -8.09
CA LEU A 106 23.31 2.02 -8.29
C LEU A 106 24.40 2.83 -8.99
N ALA A 107 25.68 2.66 -8.61
CA ALA A 107 26.80 3.38 -9.20
C ALA A 107 27.02 3.05 -10.69
N GLY A 108 26.75 1.80 -11.09
CA GLY A 108 26.83 1.38 -12.50
C GLY A 108 25.55 1.60 -13.31
N ALA A 109 24.53 2.24 -12.76
CA ALA A 109 23.26 2.43 -13.45
C ALA A 109 23.34 3.54 -14.51
N ASP A 110 22.58 3.37 -15.58
CA ASP A 110 22.47 4.39 -16.63
C ASP A 110 21.96 5.72 -16.06
N GLY A 111 22.63 6.81 -16.44
CA GLY A 111 22.35 8.15 -15.95
C GLY A 111 22.92 8.50 -14.58
N VAL A 112 23.61 7.59 -13.89
CA VAL A 112 24.32 7.89 -12.65
C VAL A 112 25.72 8.38 -12.97
N ARG A 113 26.06 9.58 -12.49
CA ARG A 113 27.38 10.20 -12.65
C ARG A 113 28.32 9.87 -11.49
N ALA A 114 27.79 9.86 -10.28
CA ALA A 114 28.56 9.56 -9.08
C ALA A 114 27.66 9.08 -7.95
N VAL A 115 28.21 8.19 -7.12
CA VAL A 115 27.63 7.81 -5.83
C VAL A 115 28.72 7.96 -4.79
N THR A 116 28.53 8.87 -3.84
CA THR A 116 29.50 9.15 -2.77
C THR A 116 28.85 8.91 -1.41
N ALA A 117 29.61 8.45 -0.43
CA ALA A 117 29.10 8.33 0.94
C ALA A 117 28.72 9.71 1.50
N ASP A 118 27.61 9.78 2.23
CA ASP A 118 27.23 10.95 3.01
C ASP A 118 27.91 10.86 4.39
N ALA A 119 29.10 11.46 4.49
CA ALA A 119 29.97 11.39 5.66
C ALA A 119 30.06 12.74 6.38
N ARG A 120 30.35 12.69 7.68
CA ARG A 120 30.59 13.90 8.47
C ARG A 120 31.92 14.53 8.06
N GLY A 121 31.90 15.83 7.77
CA GLY A 121 33.11 16.63 7.61
C GLY A 121 33.63 17.17 8.94
N HIS A 122 34.90 17.55 8.97
CA HIS A 122 35.51 18.33 10.04
C HIS A 122 35.92 19.70 9.50
N MET A 123 35.72 20.75 10.30
CA MET A 123 36.11 22.10 9.92
C MET A 123 37.63 22.22 10.05
N LEU A 124 38.26 22.61 8.95
CA LEU A 124 39.67 22.98 8.92
C LEU A 124 39.75 24.50 8.93
N SER A 125 40.54 25.04 9.85
CA SER A 125 40.84 26.47 9.86
C SER A 125 42.01 26.70 8.92
N VAL A 126 41.81 27.58 7.94
CA VAL A 126 42.91 28.14 7.14
C VAL A 126 43.13 29.57 7.61
N ASP A 127 44.39 29.95 7.82
CA ASP A 127 44.75 31.35 8.05
C ASP A 127 44.83 32.04 6.68
N PRO A 128 43.91 32.97 6.37
CA PRO A 128 43.86 33.60 5.05
C PRO A 128 44.87 34.74 4.88
N THR A 129 45.81 34.93 5.82
CA THR A 129 46.75 36.07 5.81
C THR A 129 48.11 35.80 5.18
N LEU A 130 48.28 34.66 4.49
CA LEU A 130 49.48 34.33 3.72
C LEU A 130 49.48 34.90 2.30
#